data_AF-A0A323VAJ9-F1
#
_entry.id   AF-A0A323VAJ9-F1
#
_cell.length_a   1.000
_cell.length_b   1.000
_cell.length_c   1.000
_cell.angle_alpha   90.00
_cell.angle_beta   90.00
_cell.angle_gamma   90.00
#
_symmetry.space_group_name_H-M   'P 1'
#
loop_
_entity.id
_entity.type
_entity.pdbx_description
1 polymer ?
#
loop_
_entity_poly.entity_id
_entity_poly.type
_entity_poly.pdbx_seq_one_letter_code
_entity_poly.pdbx_strand_id
1 'polypeptide(L)'
;MTTPLPTGAVVALELEDDEDLSWLLSLDPTVLAVLGGTLVVLLLLAALAGWLVLRRVRRSPLVARSRELAQRGRELGSQGATAVAARRLPPGHRRAAAELQLEVARTRDGLRRQLDGARAAGAHLGDVPDVVPHLEAEGRRLEQRLRQRALDTGPADGADLESEVQAHLATVADVCDALRQAERVASRAARPATDVTDAVSALRAHTSAYEELTAPSAPPRPGLPPGGRRSTGGPS
;
A
#
# COMPACT_ATOMS: atom_id res chain seq x y z
N MET A 1 -49.02 52.98 -8.98
CA MET A 1 -47.75 53.64 -9.32
C MET A 1 -46.86 52.61 -9.99
N THR A 2 -46.75 52.72 -11.31
CA THR A 2 -46.17 51.73 -12.23
C THR A 2 -44.92 52.36 -12.84
N THR A 3 -43.75 51.87 -12.45
CA THR A 3 -42.46 52.29 -13.01
C THR A 3 -42.10 51.38 -14.19
N PRO A 4 -41.83 51.93 -15.40
CA PRO A 4 -41.46 51.12 -16.56
C PRO A 4 -40.01 50.63 -16.48
N LEU A 5 -39.80 49.39 -16.94
CA LEU A 5 -38.49 48.76 -17.14
C LEU A 5 -37.74 49.42 -18.30
N PRO A 6 -36.44 49.74 -18.17
CA PRO A 6 -35.61 50.13 -19.30
C PRO A 6 -35.27 48.89 -20.15
N THR A 7 -35.94 48.75 -21.29
CA THR A 7 -35.52 47.91 -22.41
C THR A 7 -34.44 48.68 -23.17
N GLY A 8 -33.19 48.24 -23.09
CA GLY A 8 -32.12 48.91 -23.84
C GLY A 8 -30.72 48.52 -23.40
N ALA A 9 -30.28 47.31 -23.77
CA ALA A 9 -28.87 46.95 -23.94
C ALA A 9 -28.81 45.52 -24.53
N VAL A 10 -29.28 45.37 -25.77
CA VAL A 10 -28.74 44.32 -26.63
C VAL A 10 -27.35 44.80 -27.03
N VAL A 11 -26.39 44.64 -26.11
CA VAL A 11 -24.98 44.78 -26.43
C VAL A 11 -24.63 43.52 -27.21
N ALA A 12 -24.55 43.72 -28.52
CA ALA A 12 -23.76 42.88 -29.39
C ALA A 12 -22.36 42.75 -28.76
N LEU A 13 -22.09 41.62 -28.13
CA LEU A 13 -20.74 41.08 -28.13
C LEU A 13 -20.54 40.55 -29.54
N GLU A 14 -20.15 41.48 -30.41
CA GLU A 14 -19.56 41.19 -31.70
C GLU A 14 -18.52 40.09 -31.50
N LEU A 15 -18.66 39.05 -32.32
CA LEU A 15 -17.68 38.01 -32.55
C LEU A 15 -16.39 38.65 -33.08
N GLU A 16 -15.54 39.13 -32.19
CA GLU A 16 -14.16 39.53 -32.47
C GLU A 16 -13.23 38.29 -32.50
N ASP A 17 -13.76 37.12 -32.89
CA ASP A 17 -13.08 35.81 -32.86
C ASP A 17 -12.84 35.21 -34.28
N ASP A 18 -13.24 35.90 -35.35
CA ASP A 18 -13.18 35.34 -36.73
C ASP A 18 -11.87 35.65 -37.48
N GLU A 19 -11.15 36.73 -37.13
CA GLU A 19 -9.84 37.02 -37.77
C GLU A 19 -8.74 36.05 -37.28
N ASP A 20 -8.81 35.59 -36.03
CA ASP A 20 -7.87 34.64 -35.43
C ASP A 20 -8.10 33.17 -35.86
N LEU A 21 -9.11 32.87 -36.67
CA LEU A 21 -9.31 31.54 -37.27
C LEU A 21 -9.06 31.54 -38.79
N SER A 22 -8.94 32.72 -39.41
CA SER A 22 -8.67 32.85 -40.85
C SER A 22 -7.30 32.29 -41.26
N TRP A 23 -6.29 32.39 -40.38
CA TRP A 23 -4.97 31.81 -40.63
C TRP A 23 -5.00 30.28 -40.66
N LEU A 24 -5.85 29.64 -39.83
CA LEU A 24 -6.06 28.19 -39.83
C LEU A 24 -6.65 27.68 -41.16
N LEU A 25 -7.48 28.49 -41.84
CA LEU A 25 -8.03 28.18 -43.17
C LEU A 25 -7.03 28.45 -44.31
N SER A 26 -6.01 29.29 -44.09
CA SER A 26 -4.92 29.52 -45.05
C SER A 26 -3.81 28.46 -44.98
N LEU A 27 -3.77 27.67 -43.90
CA LEU A 27 -2.82 26.58 -43.77
C LEU A 27 -3.16 25.47 -44.77
N ASP A 28 -2.14 25.02 -45.49
CA ASP A 28 -2.21 23.87 -46.38
C ASP A 28 -2.88 22.68 -45.64
N PRO A 29 -3.95 22.08 -46.19
CA PRO A 29 -4.67 20.96 -45.54
C PRO A 29 -3.73 19.81 -45.16
N THR A 30 -2.61 19.69 -45.85
CA THR A 30 -1.54 18.74 -45.55
C THR A 30 -0.89 19.02 -44.18
N VAL A 31 -0.66 20.29 -43.83
CA VAL A 31 -0.08 20.69 -42.54
C VAL A 31 -1.06 20.42 -41.41
N LEU A 32 -2.34 20.75 -41.60
CA LEU A 32 -3.41 20.43 -40.63
C LEU A 32 -3.54 18.92 -40.39
N ALA A 33 -3.47 18.12 -41.45
CA ALA A 33 -3.51 16.65 -41.34
C ALA A 33 -2.30 16.09 -40.58
N VAL A 34 -1.09 16.64 -40.81
CA VAL A 34 0.13 16.23 -40.09
C VAL A 34 0.07 16.63 -38.61
N LEU A 35 -0.40 17.84 -38.31
CA LEU A 35 -0.51 18.36 -36.94
C LEU A 35 -1.60 17.61 -36.14
N GLY A 36 -2.75 17.36 -36.76
CA GLY A 36 -3.80 16.53 -36.19
C GLY A 36 -3.34 15.08 -35.98
N GLY A 37 -2.67 14.49 -36.97
CA GLY A 37 -2.13 13.13 -36.88
C GLY A 37 -1.09 12.98 -35.77
N THR A 38 -0.16 13.93 -35.66
CA THR A 38 0.85 13.93 -34.58
C THR A 38 0.20 14.10 -33.22
N LEU A 39 -0.79 14.98 -33.05
CA LEU A 39 -1.54 15.12 -31.80
C LEU A 39 -2.25 13.83 -31.41
N VAL A 40 -2.92 13.17 -32.35
CA VAL A 40 -3.62 11.89 -32.11
C VAL A 40 -2.64 10.78 -31.73
N VAL A 41 -1.49 10.69 -32.39
CA VAL A 41 -0.44 9.71 -32.05
C VAL A 41 0.13 9.98 -30.66
N LEU A 42 0.37 11.24 -30.30
CA LEU A 42 0.82 11.64 -28.96
C LEU A 42 -0.20 11.26 -27.89
N LEU A 43 -1.49 11.48 -28.17
CA LEU A 43 -2.58 11.15 -27.26
C LEU A 43 -2.71 9.63 -27.07
N LEU A 44 -2.57 8.87 -28.15
CA LEU A 44 -2.53 7.40 -28.13
C LEU A 44 -1.33 6.88 -27.32
N LEU A 45 -0.14 7.44 -27.53
CA LEU A 45 1.06 7.08 -26.76
C LEU A 45 0.90 7.41 -25.28
N ALA A 46 0.34 8.56 -24.94
CA ALA A 46 0.05 8.94 -23.55
C ALA A 46 -0.98 8.01 -22.92
N ALA A 47 -2.04 7.66 -23.64
CA ALA A 47 -3.07 6.71 -23.19
C ALA A 47 -2.49 5.31 -23.00
N LEU A 48 -1.64 4.83 -23.92
CA LEU A 48 -0.97 3.53 -23.81
C LEU A 48 0.03 3.52 -22.65
N ALA A 49 0.81 4.58 -22.47
CA ALA A 49 1.74 4.71 -21.35
C ALA A 49 0.97 4.73 -20.02
N GLY A 50 -0.10 5.52 -19.93
CA GLY A 50 -0.99 5.55 -18.77
C GLY A 50 -1.64 4.20 -18.49
N TRP A 51 -2.11 3.50 -19.54
CA TRP A 51 -2.70 2.17 -19.44
C TRP A 51 -1.68 1.11 -19.03
N LEU A 52 -0.46 1.14 -19.56
CA LEU A 52 0.62 0.23 -19.17
C LEU A 52 1.07 0.49 -17.73
N VAL A 53 1.15 1.75 -17.31
CA VAL A 53 1.38 2.11 -15.90
C VAL A 53 0.25 1.56 -15.04
N LEU A 54 -1.02 1.81 -15.39
CA LEU A 54 -2.18 1.26 -14.66
C LEU A 54 -2.17 -0.27 -14.61
N ARG A 55 -1.81 -0.95 -15.71
CA ARG A 55 -1.80 -2.41 -15.83
C ARG A 55 -0.64 -3.03 -15.05
N ARG A 56 0.53 -2.38 -15.07
CA ARG A 56 1.72 -2.77 -14.29
C ARG A 56 1.51 -2.53 -12.80
N VAL A 57 0.82 -1.44 -12.46
CA VAL A 57 0.39 -1.10 -11.10
C VAL A 57 -0.67 -2.12 -10.62
N ARG A 58 -1.69 -2.44 -11.43
CA ARG A 58 -2.69 -3.48 -11.09
C ARG A 58 -2.12 -4.89 -10.93
N ARG A 59 -1.03 -5.24 -11.60
CA ARG A 59 -0.34 -6.53 -11.43
C ARG A 59 0.65 -6.57 -10.26
N SER A 60 0.90 -5.44 -9.61
CA SER A 60 1.80 -5.37 -8.46
C SER A 60 1.01 -5.40 -7.15
N PRO A 61 1.36 -6.28 -6.18
CA PRO A 61 0.74 -6.32 -4.84
C PRO A 61 0.91 -5.00 -4.05
N LEU A 62 1.63 -4.03 -4.60
CA LEU A 62 1.78 -2.69 -4.04
C LEU A 62 0.50 -1.83 -4.14
N VAL A 63 -0.49 -2.18 -4.96
CA VAL A 63 -1.77 -1.42 -5.03
C VAL A 63 -2.72 -1.76 -3.90
N ALA A 64 -2.65 -2.97 -3.36
CA ALA A 64 -3.31 -3.29 -2.09
C ALA A 64 -2.72 -2.41 -0.97
N ARG A 65 -1.39 -2.29 -0.94
CA ARG A 65 -0.68 -1.39 -0.01
C ARG A 65 -0.96 0.09 -0.26
N SER A 66 -1.12 0.56 -1.49
CA SER A 66 -1.36 1.99 -1.76
C SER A 66 -2.81 2.41 -1.49
N ARG A 67 -3.79 1.52 -1.71
CA ARG A 67 -5.17 1.74 -1.25
C ARG A 67 -5.27 1.68 0.27
N GLU A 68 -4.56 0.75 0.90
CA GLU A 68 -4.41 0.76 2.35
C GLU A 68 -3.69 2.03 2.83
N LEU A 69 -2.67 2.53 2.15
CA LEU A 69 -1.95 3.76 2.55
C LEU A 69 -2.78 5.03 2.29
N ALA A 70 -3.65 5.04 1.28
CA ALA A 70 -4.59 6.13 1.02
C ALA A 70 -5.82 6.09 1.94
N GLN A 71 -6.22 4.90 2.41
CA GLN A 71 -7.17 4.75 3.51
C GLN A 71 -6.53 5.12 4.85
N ARG A 72 -5.35 4.58 5.16
CA ARG A 72 -4.52 4.93 6.33
C ARG A 72 -4.16 6.42 6.33
N GLY A 73 -3.93 7.06 5.19
CA GLY A 73 -3.66 8.49 5.10
C GLY A 73 -4.88 9.35 5.43
N ARG A 74 -6.08 8.89 5.07
CA ARG A 74 -7.35 9.51 5.49
C ARG A 74 -7.68 9.21 6.95
N GLU A 75 -7.40 7.99 7.42
CA GLU A 75 -7.56 7.60 8.83
C GLU A 75 -6.56 8.33 9.72
N LEU A 76 -5.28 8.41 9.37
CA LEU A 76 -4.23 9.19 10.07
C LEU A 76 -4.48 10.69 9.98
N GLY A 77 -5.01 11.21 8.87
CA GLY A 77 -5.49 12.59 8.78
C GLY A 77 -6.64 12.86 9.74
N SER A 78 -7.58 11.91 9.86
CA SER A 78 -8.69 12.01 10.82
C SER A 78 -8.23 11.81 12.27
N GLN A 79 -7.30 10.90 12.54
CA GLN A 79 -6.74 10.61 13.87
C GLN A 79 -5.79 11.72 14.35
N GLY A 80 -5.03 12.33 13.46
CA GLY A 80 -4.18 13.48 13.73
C GLY A 80 -5.02 14.74 14.01
N ALA A 81 -6.07 14.96 13.23
CA ALA A 81 -7.03 16.02 13.48
C ALA A 81 -7.79 15.81 14.80
N THR A 82 -8.19 14.57 15.14
CA THR A 82 -8.85 14.28 16.42
C THR A 82 -7.91 14.32 17.61
N ALA A 83 -6.63 13.95 17.47
CA ALA A 83 -5.63 14.05 18.54
C ALA A 83 -5.30 15.52 18.88
N VAL A 84 -5.21 16.39 17.85
CA VAL A 84 -5.02 17.84 18.05
C VAL A 84 -6.30 18.50 18.57
N ALA A 85 -7.47 18.06 18.09
CA ALA A 85 -8.76 18.52 18.64
C ALA A 85 -8.92 18.11 20.11
N ALA A 86 -8.61 16.87 20.48
CA ALA A 86 -8.69 16.37 21.86
C ALA A 86 -7.78 17.15 22.82
N ARG A 87 -6.57 17.55 22.39
CA ARG A 87 -5.69 18.42 23.18
C ARG A 87 -6.20 19.86 23.33
N ARG A 88 -7.05 20.33 22.42
CA ARG A 88 -7.68 21.65 22.47
C ARG A 88 -9.02 21.66 23.23
N LEU A 89 -9.56 20.51 23.61
CA LEU A 89 -10.78 20.46 24.41
C LEU A 89 -10.48 20.77 25.89
N PRO A 90 -11.33 21.56 26.55
CA PRO A 90 -11.21 21.81 27.98
C PRO A 90 -11.31 20.49 28.78
N PRO A 91 -10.60 20.37 29.92
CA PRO A 91 -10.60 19.16 30.73
C PRO A 91 -12.04 18.82 31.18
N GLY A 92 -12.46 17.58 30.94
CA GLY A 92 -13.79 17.08 31.26
C GLY A 92 -14.15 15.78 30.53
N HIS A 93 -15.39 15.32 30.69
CA HIS A 93 -15.90 14.06 30.15
C HIS A 93 -15.68 13.89 28.63
N ARG A 94 -15.70 14.98 27.86
CA ARG A 94 -15.43 14.96 26.41
C ARG A 94 -13.98 14.61 26.07
N ARG A 95 -13.04 15.02 26.90
CA ARG A 95 -11.62 14.68 26.73
C ARG A 95 -11.37 13.21 27.05
N ALA A 96 -11.94 12.70 28.14
CA ALA A 96 -11.85 11.27 28.48
C ALA A 96 -12.44 10.38 27.35
N ALA A 97 -13.59 10.75 26.81
CA ALA A 97 -14.18 10.03 25.67
C ALA A 97 -13.29 10.06 24.42
N ALA A 98 -12.67 11.21 24.12
CA ALA A 98 -11.75 11.34 22.97
C ALA A 98 -10.44 10.54 23.17
N GLU A 99 -9.92 10.48 24.40
CA GLU A 99 -8.75 9.67 24.75
C GLU A 99 -9.06 8.17 24.60
N LEU A 100 -10.22 7.70 25.06
CA LEU A 100 -10.68 6.32 24.87
C LEU A 100 -10.89 5.97 23.40
N GLN A 101 -11.42 6.89 22.59
CA GLN A 101 -11.54 6.67 21.13
C GLN A 101 -10.18 6.45 20.47
N LEU A 102 -9.19 7.27 20.85
CA LEU A 102 -7.85 7.16 20.33
C LEU A 102 -7.20 5.83 20.75
N GLU A 103 -7.46 5.39 21.98
CA GLU A 103 -6.99 4.11 22.50
C GLU A 103 -7.59 2.94 21.72
N VAL A 104 -8.91 2.87 21.55
CA VAL A 104 -9.59 1.82 20.76
C VAL A 104 -9.04 1.77 19.33
N ALA A 105 -8.89 2.92 18.68
CA ALA A 105 -8.34 2.99 17.33
C ALA A 105 -6.90 2.46 17.26
N ARG A 106 -6.04 2.85 18.21
CA ARG A 106 -4.64 2.38 18.29
C ARG A 106 -4.56 0.88 18.54
N THR A 107 -5.40 0.35 19.42
CA THR A 107 -5.42 -1.07 19.76
C THR A 107 -5.87 -1.90 18.56
N ARG A 108 -6.87 -1.43 17.79
CA ARG A 108 -7.28 -2.06 16.51
C ARG A 108 -6.15 -2.06 15.48
N ASP A 109 -5.44 -0.94 15.32
CA ASP A 109 -4.29 -0.85 14.42
C ASP A 109 -3.11 -1.70 14.89
N GLY A 110 -2.96 -1.88 16.21
CA GLY A 110 -2.02 -2.82 16.82
C GLY A 110 -2.35 -4.27 16.48
N LEU A 111 -3.62 -4.67 16.66
CA LEU A 111 -4.13 -6.01 16.34
C LEU A 111 -3.87 -6.38 14.88
N ARG A 112 -4.21 -5.50 13.94
CA ARG A 112 -3.96 -5.71 12.50
C ARG A 112 -2.49 -5.94 12.21
N ARG A 113 -1.61 -5.09 12.74
CA ARG A 113 -0.17 -5.20 12.55
C ARG A 113 0.39 -6.51 13.13
N GLN A 114 -0.10 -6.94 14.29
CA GLN A 114 0.32 -8.21 14.89
C GLN A 114 -0.19 -9.42 14.11
N LEU A 115 -1.43 -9.36 13.61
CA LEU A 115 -1.98 -10.42 12.75
C LEU A 115 -1.16 -10.57 11.47
N ASP A 116 -0.82 -9.44 10.83
CA ASP A 116 0.02 -9.44 9.63
C ASP A 116 1.44 -9.95 9.93
N GLY A 117 2.02 -9.57 11.08
CA GLY A 117 3.31 -10.07 11.54
C GLY A 117 3.30 -11.58 11.77
N ALA A 118 2.30 -12.09 12.48
CA ALA A 118 2.14 -13.52 12.75
C ALA A 118 1.89 -14.33 11.46
N ARG A 119 1.11 -13.78 10.51
CA ARG A 119 0.94 -14.39 9.18
C ARG A 119 2.25 -14.41 8.38
N ALA A 120 3.01 -13.32 8.39
CA ALA A 120 4.29 -13.25 7.70
C ALA A 120 5.32 -14.22 8.30
N ALA A 121 5.26 -14.48 9.61
CA ALA A 121 6.06 -15.49 10.29
C ALA A 121 5.58 -16.94 10.04
N GLY A 122 4.47 -17.14 9.31
CA GLY A 122 3.91 -18.47 9.06
C GLY A 122 3.29 -19.12 10.30
N ALA A 123 2.87 -18.32 11.29
CA ALA A 123 2.26 -18.84 12.50
C ALA A 123 0.91 -19.52 12.20
N HIS A 124 0.63 -20.62 12.90
CA HIS A 124 -0.69 -21.25 12.84
C HIS A 124 -1.65 -20.46 13.74
N LEU A 125 -2.62 -19.78 13.12
CA LEU A 125 -3.50 -18.83 13.80
C LEU A 125 -4.85 -19.42 14.23
N GLY A 126 -5.14 -20.68 13.89
CA GLY A 126 -6.44 -21.30 14.16
C GLY A 126 -7.60 -20.42 13.65
N ASP A 127 -8.60 -20.22 14.51
CA ASP A 127 -9.82 -19.44 14.22
C ASP A 127 -9.64 -17.92 14.43
N VAL A 128 -8.46 -17.46 14.86
CA VAL A 128 -8.22 -16.02 15.14
C VAL A 128 -8.53 -15.12 13.93
N PRO A 129 -8.16 -15.46 12.68
CA PRO A 129 -8.52 -14.66 11.51
C PRO A 129 -10.02 -14.44 11.33
N ASP A 130 -10.86 -15.36 11.79
CA ASP A 130 -12.32 -15.30 11.65
C ASP A 130 -12.95 -14.44 12.76
N VAL A 131 -12.33 -14.38 13.93
CA VAL A 131 -12.77 -13.56 15.08
C VAL A 131 -12.39 -12.08 14.92
N VAL A 132 -11.26 -11.79 14.23
CA VAL A 132 -10.76 -10.41 14.06
C VAL A 132 -11.79 -9.46 13.42
N PRO A 133 -12.48 -9.79 12.32
CA PRO A 133 -13.52 -8.92 11.74
C PRO A 133 -14.64 -8.56 12.73
N HIS A 134 -14.99 -9.48 13.64
CA HIS A 134 -16.00 -9.24 14.66
C HIS A 134 -15.51 -8.22 15.70
N LEU A 135 -14.29 -8.40 16.21
CA LEU A 135 -13.66 -7.46 17.14
C LEU A 135 -13.49 -6.06 16.51
N GLU A 136 -13.14 -5.99 15.22
CA GLU A 136 -13.06 -4.71 14.52
C GLU A 136 -14.42 -4.01 14.40
N ALA A 137 -15.48 -4.77 14.13
CA ALA A 137 -16.83 -4.25 14.05
C ALA A 137 -17.31 -3.72 15.42
N GLU A 138 -17.03 -4.45 16.49
CA GLU A 138 -17.32 -4.03 17.86
C GLU A 138 -16.54 -2.77 18.25
N GLY A 139 -15.23 -2.71 17.97
CA GLY A 139 -14.42 -1.52 18.20
C GLY A 139 -14.95 -0.29 17.45
N ARG A 140 -15.39 -0.44 16.19
CA ARG A 140 -16.04 0.64 15.42
C ARG A 140 -17.36 1.10 16.05
N ARG A 141 -18.17 0.16 16.55
CA ARG A 141 -19.42 0.46 17.25
C ARG A 141 -19.15 1.26 18.52
N LEU A 142 -18.15 0.88 19.31
CA LEU A 142 -17.73 1.60 20.51
C LEU A 142 -17.18 3.00 20.19
N GLU A 143 -16.34 3.13 19.16
CA GLU A 143 -15.85 4.43 18.66
C GLU A 143 -17.01 5.37 18.31
N GLN A 144 -18.05 4.86 17.63
CA GLN A 144 -19.23 5.63 17.25
C GLN A 144 -20.06 6.05 18.47
N ARG A 145 -20.25 5.16 19.45
CA ARG A 145 -20.94 5.48 20.72
C ARG A 145 -20.19 6.54 21.52
N LEU A 146 -18.87 6.42 21.64
CA LEU A 146 -18.03 7.43 22.27
C LEU A 146 -18.12 8.78 21.54
N ARG A 147 -18.30 8.77 20.20
CA ARG A 147 -18.41 10.00 19.40
C ARG A 147 -19.72 10.70 19.65
N GLN A 148 -20.82 9.94 19.69
CA GLN A 148 -22.14 10.44 20.04
C GLN A 148 -22.11 11.07 21.44
N ARG A 149 -21.52 10.35 22.40
CA ARG A 149 -21.36 10.84 23.78
C ARG A 149 -20.53 12.13 23.89
N ALA A 150 -19.48 12.28 23.09
CA ALA A 150 -18.68 13.50 23.09
C ALA A 150 -19.47 14.73 22.57
N LEU A 151 -20.47 14.51 21.71
CA LEU A 151 -21.34 15.55 21.17
C LEU A 151 -22.48 15.90 22.14
N ASP A 152 -22.98 14.91 22.88
CA ASP A 152 -24.03 15.12 23.87
C ASP A 152 -23.56 16.05 25.01
N THR A 153 -24.44 16.95 25.44
CA THR A 153 -24.22 17.89 26.57
C THR A 153 -24.87 17.43 27.87
N GLY A 154 -25.62 16.32 27.84
CA GLY A 154 -26.34 15.81 29.01
C GLY A 154 -25.45 15.05 30.00
N PRO A 155 -25.80 15.03 31.29
CA PRO A 155 -25.18 14.14 32.27
C PRO A 155 -25.65 12.71 32.02
N ALA A 156 -24.97 12.00 31.12
CA ALA A 156 -25.28 10.61 30.83
C ALA A 156 -24.47 9.66 31.75
N ASP A 157 -25.04 8.51 32.13
CA ASP A 157 -24.32 7.41 32.79
C ASP A 157 -23.13 6.99 31.95
N GLY A 158 -21.92 7.29 32.42
CA GLY A 158 -20.66 7.06 31.70
C GLY A 158 -19.95 5.77 32.06
N ALA A 159 -20.20 5.28 33.28
CA ALA A 159 -19.53 4.12 33.83
C ALA A 159 -19.76 2.86 32.98
N ASP A 160 -20.96 2.69 32.42
CA ASP A 160 -21.30 1.51 31.61
C ASP A 160 -20.54 1.49 30.28
N LEU A 161 -20.44 2.62 29.58
CA LEU A 161 -19.71 2.67 28.32
C LEU A 161 -18.19 2.58 28.53
N GLU A 162 -17.67 3.19 29.59
CA GLU A 162 -16.24 3.08 29.93
C GLU A 162 -15.85 1.65 30.29
N SER A 163 -16.68 0.95 31.07
CA SER A 163 -16.45 -0.47 31.41
C SER A 163 -16.56 -1.39 30.19
N GLU A 164 -17.52 -1.16 29.29
CA GLU A 164 -17.65 -1.89 28.02
C GLU A 164 -16.39 -1.71 27.15
N VAL A 165 -15.88 -0.47 27.06
CA VAL A 165 -14.64 -0.16 26.32
C VAL A 165 -13.43 -0.84 26.97
N GLN A 166 -13.31 -0.80 28.29
CA GLN A 166 -12.20 -1.45 29.01
C GLN A 166 -12.22 -2.98 28.82
N ALA A 167 -13.39 -3.61 28.88
CA ALA A 167 -13.55 -5.04 28.64
C ALA A 167 -13.16 -5.41 27.19
N HIS A 168 -13.55 -4.59 26.22
CA HIS A 168 -13.14 -4.78 24.82
C HIS A 168 -11.63 -4.62 24.64
N LEU A 169 -11.01 -3.59 25.24
CA LEU A 169 -9.57 -3.38 25.19
C LEU A 169 -8.79 -4.54 25.82
N ALA A 170 -9.26 -5.08 26.95
CA ALA A 170 -8.68 -6.26 27.59
C ALA A 170 -8.75 -7.49 26.66
N THR A 171 -9.92 -7.74 26.06
CA THR A 171 -10.12 -8.83 25.10
C THR A 171 -9.16 -8.72 23.90
N VAL A 172 -9.02 -7.52 23.33
CA VAL A 172 -8.08 -7.31 22.21
C VAL A 172 -6.63 -7.48 22.65
N ALA A 173 -6.28 -7.06 23.86
CA ALA A 173 -4.94 -7.26 24.42
C ALA A 173 -4.60 -8.76 24.56
N ASP A 174 -5.54 -9.57 25.05
CA ASP A 174 -5.38 -11.03 25.17
C ASP A 174 -5.17 -11.68 23.79
N VAL A 175 -5.94 -11.28 22.77
CA VAL A 175 -5.75 -11.76 21.40
C VAL A 175 -4.38 -11.34 20.85
N CYS A 176 -3.95 -10.11 21.12
CA CYS A 176 -2.62 -9.62 20.75
C CYS A 176 -1.50 -10.42 21.44
N ASP A 177 -1.66 -10.77 22.72
CA ASP A 177 -0.72 -11.63 23.46
C ASP A 177 -0.66 -13.04 22.85
N ALA A 178 -1.81 -13.62 22.50
CA ALA A 178 -1.89 -14.92 21.84
C ALA A 178 -1.20 -14.90 20.46
N LEU A 179 -1.42 -13.86 19.65
CA LEU A 179 -0.75 -13.68 18.35
C LEU A 179 0.77 -13.56 18.50
N ARG A 180 1.25 -12.76 19.46
CA ARG A 180 2.68 -12.64 19.77
C ARG A 180 3.28 -13.96 20.23
N GLN A 181 2.54 -14.75 20.99
CA GLN A 181 2.98 -16.07 21.41
C GLN A 181 3.08 -17.03 20.21
N ALA A 182 2.08 -17.03 19.33
CA ALA A 182 2.09 -17.84 18.11
C ALA A 182 3.27 -17.47 17.17
N GLU A 183 3.54 -16.18 17.00
CA GLU A 183 4.68 -15.67 16.23
C GLU A 183 6.02 -16.15 16.79
N ARG A 184 6.19 -16.10 18.13
CA ARG A 184 7.41 -16.59 18.79
C ARG A 184 7.60 -18.09 18.61
N VAL A 185 6.53 -18.88 18.69
CA VAL A 185 6.57 -20.33 18.49
C VAL A 185 6.97 -20.65 17.05
N ALA A 186 6.37 -19.98 16.06
CA ALA A 186 6.71 -20.14 14.65
C ALA A 186 8.17 -19.78 14.36
N SER A 187 8.63 -18.64 14.89
CA SER A 187 10.02 -18.19 14.75
C SER A 187 11.02 -19.16 15.38
N ARG A 188 10.66 -19.78 16.52
CA ARG A 188 11.50 -20.79 17.17
C ARG A 188 11.53 -22.10 16.40
N ALA A 189 10.43 -22.49 15.76
CA ALA A 189 10.35 -23.69 14.91
C ALA A 189 11.13 -23.53 13.59
N ALA A 190 11.27 -22.30 13.09
CA ALA A 190 12.06 -22.03 11.88
C ALA A 190 13.58 -22.20 12.09
N ARG A 191 14.12 -21.80 13.25
CA ARG A 191 15.56 -21.90 13.56
C ARG A 191 16.18 -23.29 13.36
N PRO A 192 15.63 -24.39 13.91
CA PRO A 192 16.22 -25.71 13.72
C PRO A 192 16.20 -26.16 12.25
N ALA A 193 15.23 -25.72 11.44
CA ALA A 193 15.22 -26.03 10.01
C ALA A 193 16.35 -25.32 9.28
N THR A 194 16.65 -24.07 9.64
CA THR A 194 17.80 -23.33 9.09
C THR A 194 19.12 -23.96 9.54
N ASP A 195 19.25 -24.28 10.83
CA ASP A 195 20.46 -24.91 11.38
C ASP A 195 20.75 -26.27 10.72
N VAL A 196 19.72 -27.07 10.44
CA VAL A 196 19.85 -28.34 9.72
C VAL A 196 20.27 -28.10 8.27
N THR A 197 19.69 -27.11 7.59
CA THR A 197 20.05 -26.77 6.21
C THR A 197 21.51 -26.30 6.13
N ASP A 198 21.94 -25.51 7.10
CA ASP A 198 23.32 -25.04 7.23
C ASP A 198 24.27 -26.21 7.54
N ALA A 199 23.92 -27.11 8.45
CA ALA A 199 24.70 -28.31 8.74
C ALA A 199 24.84 -29.24 7.52
N VAL A 200 23.75 -29.42 6.75
CA VAL A 200 23.78 -30.23 5.52
C VAL A 200 24.62 -29.56 4.43
N SER A 201 24.55 -28.24 4.29
CA SER A 201 25.39 -27.52 3.32
C SER A 201 26.87 -27.56 3.71
N ALA A 202 27.20 -27.41 5.00
CA ALA A 202 28.54 -27.56 5.52
C ALA A 202 29.09 -28.98 5.32
N LEU A 203 28.27 -30.01 5.58
CA LEU A 203 28.67 -31.40 5.35
C LEU A 203 28.97 -31.66 3.86
N ARG A 204 28.13 -31.16 2.95
CA ARG A 204 28.37 -31.28 1.49
C ARG A 204 29.65 -30.57 1.07
N ALA A 205 29.91 -29.37 1.58
CA ALA A 205 31.14 -28.63 1.31
C ALA A 205 32.39 -29.37 1.82
N HIS A 206 32.30 -29.99 3.00
CA HIS A 206 33.36 -30.86 3.51
C HIS A 206 33.58 -32.09 2.64
N THR A 207 32.51 -32.71 2.17
CA THR A 207 32.59 -33.91 1.32
C THR A 207 33.23 -33.58 -0.02
N SER A 208 32.83 -32.47 -0.65
CA SER A 208 33.43 -32.01 -1.91
C SER A 208 34.92 -31.65 -1.74
N ALA A 209 35.29 -31.00 -0.64
CA ALA A 209 36.69 -30.69 -0.35
C ALA A 209 37.53 -31.98 -0.13
N TYR A 210 36.94 -32.99 0.51
CA TYR A 210 37.58 -34.28 0.71
C TYR A 210 37.76 -35.04 -0.63
N GLU A 211 36.75 -34.99 -1.50
CA GLU A 211 36.82 -35.55 -2.85
C GLU A 211 37.91 -34.88 -3.69
N GLU A 212 38.06 -33.54 -3.62
CA GLU A 212 39.14 -32.83 -4.32
C GLU A 212 40.55 -33.25 -3.84
N LEU A 213 40.73 -33.46 -2.54
CA LEU A 213 42.01 -33.89 -1.97
C LEU A 213 42.35 -35.36 -2.25
N THR A 214 41.33 -36.21 -2.37
CA THR A 214 41.50 -37.65 -2.58
C THR A 214 41.39 -38.07 -4.05
N ALA A 215 40.91 -37.18 -4.92
CA ALA A 215 40.87 -37.42 -6.35
C ALA A 215 42.31 -37.67 -6.86
N PRO A 216 42.54 -38.80 -7.54
CA PRO A 216 43.85 -39.09 -8.12
C PRO A 216 44.19 -37.97 -9.11
N SER A 217 45.39 -37.38 -8.97
CA SER A 217 45.87 -36.33 -9.86
C SER A 217 45.71 -36.78 -11.30
N ALA A 218 44.76 -36.15 -11.99
CA ALA A 218 44.42 -36.57 -13.35
C ALA A 218 45.69 -36.47 -14.21
N PRO A 219 46.03 -37.54 -14.96
CA PRO A 219 47.21 -37.49 -15.81
C PRO A 219 47.10 -36.27 -16.75
N PRO A 220 48.22 -35.56 -17.00
CA PRO A 220 48.21 -34.38 -17.83
C PRO A 220 47.54 -34.72 -19.16
N ARG A 221 46.46 -34.00 -19.49
CA ARG A 221 45.75 -34.21 -20.75
C ARG A 221 46.79 -34.09 -21.88
N PRO A 222 46.91 -35.11 -22.76
CA PRO A 222 47.81 -35.01 -23.90
C PRO A 222 47.47 -33.75 -24.68
N GLY A 223 48.48 -32.90 -24.88
CA GLY A 223 48.33 -31.58 -25.45
C GLY A 223 47.53 -31.65 -26.75
N LEU A 224 46.47 -30.84 -26.82
CA LEU A 224 45.75 -30.62 -28.06
C LEU A 224 46.79 -30.15 -29.09
N PRO A 225 47.01 -30.87 -30.21
CA PRO A 225 47.99 -30.45 -31.20
C PRO A 225 47.63 -29.05 -31.69
N PRO A 226 48.60 -28.13 -31.84
CA PRO A 226 48.34 -26.78 -32.30
C PRO A 226 47.63 -26.87 -33.66
N GLY A 227 46.40 -26.38 -33.71
CA GLY A 227 45.60 -26.33 -34.91
C GLY A 227 46.40 -25.68 -36.03
N GLY A 228 46.74 -26.48 -37.03
CA GLY A 228 47.41 -26.02 -38.23
C GLY A 228 46.61 -24.88 -38.84
N ARG A 229 47.15 -23.67 -38.76
CA ARG A 229 46.74 -22.52 -39.57
C ARG A 229 46.83 -22.95 -41.03
N ARG A 230 45.69 -23.31 -41.63
CA ARG A 230 45.57 -23.40 -43.09
C ARG A 230 45.78 -22.00 -43.66
N SER A 231 46.97 -21.81 -44.22
CA SER A 231 47.26 -20.76 -45.18
C SER A 231 46.34 -20.94 -46.39
N THR A 232 45.30 -20.12 -46.49
CA THR A 232 44.57 -19.93 -47.74
C THR A 232 45.40 -18.99 -48.60
N GLY A 233 46.23 -19.58 -49.46
CA GLY A 233 46.83 -18.89 -50.59
C GLY A 233 45.72 -18.35 -51.50
N GLY A 234 45.82 -17.07 -51.84
CA GLY A 234 44.94 -16.44 -52.83
C GLY A 234 45.34 -16.82 -54.26
N PRO A 235 44.38 -16.74 -55.19
CA PRO A 235 44.67 -16.48 -56.59
C PRO A 235 44.42 -15.01 -56.93
N SER A 236 45.35 -14.54 -57.75
CA SER A 236 45.46 -13.35 -58.62
C SER A 236 44.19 -12.59 -58.98
#